data_AF-A0A533NAG8-F1
#
_entry.id   AF-A0A533NAG8-F1
#
_cell.length_a   1.000
_cell.length_b   1.000
_cell.length_c   1.000
_cell.angle_alpha   90.00
_cell.angle_beta   90.00
_cell.angle_gamma   90.00
#
_symmetry.space_group_name_H-M   'P 1'
#
loop_
_entity.id
_entity.type
_entity.pdbx_description
1 polymer ?
#
loop_
_entity_poly.entity_id
_entity_poly.type
_entity_poly.pdbx_seq_one_letter_code
_entity_poly.pdbx_strand_id
1 'polypeptide(L)'
;MKVKPPKIDERDFNDLLNEFKASVPHYTPEWTCSDEKDAGVALSKIFTHMTSSIIQHFNQVPHKNFVAFLDMLGFRLLPAQSARVPLTFKTAKGTENEIFIPERTMASADKTEEHDEIPFETEKNLLAIPAQLSRVISVDPEKTHNRDGDAIYLSFPGFLDQEQKSKVQLTYKLVTSSPTDDRDFQLDHVTELEKGDFLKIEDGKNTEYVIISDISETIVTLKDKLIHSFNVDSKVTKITSFNLFEGKNQQKHILYIGHNDLFNVKSTAEFILYIKHYKGTGSGVTPLMVSWEYWGETEGKEGEDWYGFNTIDQTAGLSNNGEIELNKLTEGEIKEKEINSVKSRWIRCLLEEPLPVNMPKKTACSG
;
A
#
# COMPACT_ATOMS: atom_id res chain seq x y z
N MET A 1 11.31 -21.31 16.61
CA MET A 1 11.89 -22.59 16.13
C MET A 1 12.01 -23.52 17.33
N LYS A 2 11.26 -24.63 17.41
CA LYS A 2 11.38 -25.59 18.52
C LYS A 2 12.69 -26.35 18.34
N VAL A 3 13.73 -25.95 19.05
CA VAL A 3 15.01 -26.69 19.08
C VAL A 3 14.75 -27.98 19.86
N LYS A 4 14.90 -29.13 19.22
CA LYS A 4 14.82 -30.41 19.91
C LYS A 4 16.10 -30.59 20.73
N PRO A 5 16.01 -31.00 22.01
CA PRO A 5 17.20 -31.31 22.81
C PRO A 5 18.10 -32.33 22.09
N PRO A 6 19.43 -32.18 22.17
CA PRO A 6 20.34 -33.16 21.61
C PRO A 6 20.14 -34.51 22.31
N LYS A 7 20.16 -35.59 21.54
CA LYS A 7 20.23 -36.94 22.12
C LYS A 7 21.66 -37.15 22.63
N ILE A 8 21.79 -37.68 23.84
CA ILE A 8 23.08 -38.07 24.41
C ILE A 8 23.53 -39.40 23.81
N ASP A 9 22.58 -40.29 23.55
CA ASP A 9 22.81 -41.59 22.90
C ASP A 9 21.83 -41.76 21.73
N GLU A 10 22.38 -41.97 20.54
CA GLU A 10 21.62 -42.06 19.30
C GLU A 10 21.18 -43.48 18.94
N ARG A 11 21.69 -44.50 19.66
CA ARG A 11 21.45 -45.92 19.36
C ARG A 11 19.98 -46.27 19.46
N ASP A 12 19.47 -46.95 18.44
CA ASP A 12 18.13 -47.53 18.45
C ASP A 12 18.12 -48.98 18.98
N PHE A 13 16.94 -49.60 19.01
CA PHE A 13 16.80 -50.99 19.45
C PHE A 13 17.59 -51.99 18.58
N ASN A 14 17.60 -51.80 17.26
CA ASN A 14 18.32 -52.66 16.32
C ASN A 14 19.83 -52.48 16.44
N ASP A 15 20.31 -51.26 16.65
CA ASP A 15 21.73 -50.96 16.87
C ASP A 15 22.24 -51.71 18.10
N LEU A 16 21.49 -51.65 19.21
CA LEU A 16 21.82 -52.38 20.44
C LEU A 16 21.72 -53.90 20.26
N LEU A 17 20.75 -54.39 19.48
CA LEU A 17 20.61 -55.82 19.22
C LEU A 17 21.77 -56.36 18.38
N ASN A 18 22.21 -55.57 17.38
CA ASN A 18 23.35 -55.90 16.55
C ASN A 18 24.67 -55.84 17.32
N GLU A 19 24.83 -54.85 18.21
CA GLU A 19 25.96 -54.76 19.13
C GLU A 19 26.01 -55.97 20.08
N PHE A 20 24.86 -56.35 20.64
CA PHE A 20 24.75 -57.54 21.48
C PHE A 20 25.16 -58.80 20.70
N LYS A 21 24.61 -59.00 19.50
CA LYS A 21 24.97 -60.14 18.63
C LYS A 21 26.45 -60.17 18.26
N ALA A 22 27.07 -59.01 18.02
CA ALA A 22 28.50 -58.92 17.74
C ALA A 22 29.38 -59.30 18.94
N SER A 23 28.87 -59.16 20.17
CA SER A 23 29.57 -59.55 21.39
C SER A 23 29.48 -61.06 21.69
N VAL A 24 28.42 -61.74 21.25
CA VAL A 24 28.15 -63.17 21.54
C VAL A 24 29.36 -64.08 21.26
N PRO A 25 30.05 -64.01 20.11
CA PRO A 25 31.18 -64.90 19.81
C PRO A 25 32.37 -64.77 20.78
N HIS A 26 32.51 -63.63 21.45
CA HIS A 26 33.62 -63.33 22.34
C HIS A 26 33.38 -63.81 23.78
N TYR A 27 32.12 -63.83 24.21
CA TYR A 27 31.75 -64.16 25.60
C TYR A 27 31.10 -65.54 25.75
N THR A 28 30.40 -66.01 24.73
CA THR A 28 29.69 -67.31 24.71
C THR A 28 29.89 -67.99 23.35
N PRO A 29 31.12 -68.43 23.01
CA PRO A 29 31.43 -69.07 21.73
C PRO A 29 30.64 -70.38 21.50
N GLU A 30 30.15 -71.01 22.56
CA GLU A 30 29.28 -72.18 22.52
C GLU A 30 27.85 -71.90 22.01
N TRP A 31 27.44 -70.64 21.97
CA TRP A 31 26.10 -70.23 21.54
C TRP A 31 26.11 -69.59 20.16
N THR A 32 25.46 -70.23 19.18
CA THR A 32 25.50 -69.82 17.77
C THR A 32 24.50 -68.72 17.40
N CYS A 33 23.51 -68.41 18.25
CA CYS A 33 22.58 -67.28 18.11
C CYS A 33 21.90 -67.18 16.70
N SER A 34 21.69 -68.32 16.03
CA SER A 34 21.18 -68.36 14.65
C SER A 34 19.67 -68.57 14.54
N ASP A 35 19.02 -69.14 15.56
CA ASP A 35 17.58 -69.44 15.56
C ASP A 35 16.78 -68.34 16.27
N GLU A 36 15.83 -67.72 15.57
CA GLU A 36 14.98 -66.67 16.15
C GLU A 36 14.02 -67.18 17.23
N LYS A 37 13.76 -68.49 17.29
CA LYS A 37 12.90 -69.13 18.30
C LYS A 37 13.67 -69.61 19.53
N ASP A 38 14.98 -69.40 19.57
CA ASP A 38 15.80 -69.72 20.73
C ASP A 38 15.43 -68.83 21.94
N ALA A 39 15.32 -69.45 23.12
CA ALA A 39 15.08 -68.77 24.38
C ALA A 39 16.18 -67.73 24.67
N GLY A 40 17.43 -67.97 24.26
CA GLY A 40 18.53 -67.02 24.39
C GLY A 40 18.31 -65.75 23.57
N VAL A 41 17.74 -65.87 22.36
CA VAL A 41 17.42 -64.74 21.48
C VAL A 41 16.21 -63.96 22.00
N ALA A 42 15.24 -64.63 22.62
CA ALA A 42 14.15 -63.95 23.32
C ALA A 42 14.64 -63.13 24.52
N LEU A 43 15.56 -63.68 25.33
CA LEU A 43 16.15 -62.97 26.45
C LEU A 43 17.00 -61.78 26.00
N SER A 44 17.77 -61.91 24.91
CA SER A 44 18.54 -60.79 24.37
C SER A 44 17.63 -59.65 23.89
N LYS A 45 16.53 -59.96 23.18
CA LYS A 45 15.53 -58.96 22.78
C LYS A 45 14.91 -58.23 23.99
N ILE A 46 14.59 -58.95 25.07
CA ILE A 46 14.07 -58.35 26.31
C ILE A 46 15.12 -57.42 26.93
N PHE A 47 16.36 -57.88 27.05
CA PHE A 47 17.45 -57.08 27.58
C PHE A 47 17.71 -55.81 26.75
N THR A 48 17.73 -55.95 25.42
CA THR A 48 17.84 -54.82 24.49
C THR A 48 16.68 -53.85 24.64
N HIS A 49 15.46 -54.34 24.87
CA HIS A 49 14.29 -53.49 25.10
C HIS A 49 14.40 -52.69 26.41
N MET A 50 14.85 -53.33 27.50
CA MET A 50 15.13 -52.65 28.76
C MET A 50 16.20 -51.58 28.59
N THR A 51 17.26 -51.88 27.85
CA THR A 51 18.38 -50.96 27.60
C THR A 51 17.93 -49.77 26.73
N SER A 52 17.14 -50.02 25.70
CA SER A 52 16.54 -48.97 24.86
C SER A 52 15.65 -48.03 25.69
N SER A 53 14.88 -48.56 26.64
CA SER A 53 14.06 -47.75 27.56
C SER A 53 14.92 -46.84 28.47
N ILE A 54 16.07 -47.33 28.93
CA ILE A 54 17.04 -46.53 29.71
C ILE A 54 17.61 -45.40 28.85
N ILE A 55 18.00 -45.69 27.61
CA ILE A 55 18.49 -44.68 26.66
C ILE A 55 17.42 -43.61 26.39
N GLN A 56 16.16 -44.01 26.24
CA GLN A 56 15.05 -43.07 26.06
C GLN A 56 14.91 -42.11 27.25
N HIS A 57 14.98 -42.59 28.48
CA HIS A 57 14.94 -41.73 29.68
C HIS A 57 16.21 -40.87 29.80
N PHE A 58 17.37 -41.41 29.47
CA PHE A 58 18.63 -40.68 29.52
C PHE A 58 18.63 -39.50 28.53
N ASN A 59 18.06 -39.69 27.34
CA ASN A 59 17.88 -38.64 26.35
C ASN A 59 16.89 -37.53 26.77
N GLN A 60 16.13 -37.71 27.87
CA GLN A 60 15.28 -36.65 28.44
C GLN A 60 16.02 -35.78 29.48
N VAL A 61 17.19 -36.22 29.97
CA VAL A 61 17.99 -35.49 30.97
C VAL A 61 18.37 -34.08 30.52
N PRO A 62 18.84 -33.84 29.27
CA PRO A 62 19.18 -32.48 28.83
C PRO A 62 18.01 -31.51 28.93
N HIS A 63 16.80 -31.96 28.56
CA HIS A 63 15.59 -31.16 28.66
C HIS A 63 15.24 -30.84 30.12
N LYS A 64 15.31 -31.83 31.01
CA LYS A 64 15.02 -31.65 32.44
C LYS A 64 16.03 -30.68 33.09
N ASN A 65 17.31 -30.81 32.76
CA ASN A 65 18.34 -29.90 33.24
C ASN A 65 18.10 -28.48 32.73
N PHE A 66 17.76 -28.32 31.45
CA PHE A 66 17.45 -27.01 30.88
C PHE A 66 16.29 -26.33 31.62
N VAL A 67 15.18 -27.04 31.87
CA VAL A 67 14.05 -26.50 32.66
C VAL A 67 14.50 -26.11 34.07
N ALA A 68 15.26 -26.97 34.76
CA ALA A 68 15.76 -26.66 36.09
C ALA A 68 16.69 -25.44 36.12
N PHE A 69 17.52 -25.24 35.08
CA PHE A 69 18.33 -24.03 34.93
C PHE A 69 17.47 -22.78 34.72
N LEU A 70 16.42 -22.86 33.91
CA LEU A 70 15.48 -21.75 33.73
C LEU A 70 14.79 -21.39 35.06
N ASP A 71 14.32 -22.38 35.80
CA ASP A 71 13.69 -22.18 37.12
C ASP A 71 14.68 -21.56 38.12
N MET A 72 15.94 -22.02 38.14
CA MET A 72 17.00 -21.48 39.00
C MET A 72 17.34 -20.03 38.66
N LEU A 73 17.36 -19.67 37.39
CA LEU A 73 17.56 -18.28 36.93
C LEU A 73 16.34 -17.39 37.20
N GLY A 74 15.24 -17.96 37.71
CA GLY A 74 14.03 -17.25 38.05
C GLY A 74 13.11 -16.98 36.87
N PHE A 75 13.34 -17.63 35.72
CA PHE A 75 12.39 -17.58 34.61
C PHE A 75 11.10 -18.29 35.03
N ARG A 76 9.97 -17.64 34.80
CA ARG A 76 8.64 -18.22 35.00
C ARG A 76 7.87 -18.10 33.70
N LEU A 77 7.01 -19.07 33.44
CA LEU A 77 6.04 -18.94 32.36
C LEU A 77 5.15 -17.73 32.66
N LEU A 78 4.91 -16.92 31.64
CA LEU A 78 3.94 -15.83 31.76
C LEU A 78 2.57 -16.46 32.02
N PRO A 79 1.81 -15.95 33.00
CA PRO A 79 0.43 -16.39 33.20
C PRO A 79 -0.40 -16.06 31.96
N ALA A 80 -1.58 -16.68 31.85
CA ALA A 80 -2.55 -16.28 30.85
C ALA A 80 -2.84 -14.77 30.98
N GLN A 81 -2.72 -14.04 29.87
CA GLN A 81 -2.99 -12.61 29.81
C GLN A 81 -4.39 -12.38 29.25
N SER A 82 -5.14 -11.45 29.86
CA SER A 82 -6.47 -11.06 29.36
C SER A 82 -6.36 -10.52 27.93
N ALA A 83 -7.26 -10.98 27.07
CA ALA A 83 -7.37 -10.47 25.71
C ALA A 83 -7.88 -9.01 25.72
N ARG A 84 -7.37 -8.19 24.80
CA ARG A 84 -7.80 -6.80 24.61
C ARG A 84 -8.18 -6.60 23.15
N VAL A 85 -9.35 -6.01 22.91
CA VAL A 85 -9.88 -5.77 21.56
C VAL A 85 -10.42 -4.34 21.47
N PRO A 86 -10.22 -3.62 20.35
CA PRO A 86 -10.88 -2.34 20.13
C PRO A 86 -12.39 -2.54 19.96
N LEU A 87 -13.18 -1.69 20.60
CA LEU A 87 -14.65 -1.69 20.53
C LEU A 87 -15.14 -0.32 20.03
N THR A 88 -16.10 -0.32 19.11
CA THR A 88 -16.70 0.91 18.55
C THR A 88 -18.16 1.00 18.97
N PHE A 89 -18.53 2.09 19.65
CA PHE A 89 -19.92 2.40 19.99
C PHE A 89 -20.52 3.33 18.93
N LYS A 90 -21.56 2.86 18.22
CA LYS A 90 -22.34 3.68 17.29
C LYS A 90 -23.56 4.23 18.02
N THR A 91 -23.74 5.55 18.05
CA THR A 91 -24.95 6.18 18.63
C THR A 91 -26.16 5.99 17.71
N ALA A 92 -27.36 5.85 18.29
CA ALA A 92 -28.59 5.74 17.51
C ALA A 92 -28.89 7.06 16.75
N LYS A 93 -29.55 6.95 15.58
CA LYS A 93 -29.98 8.10 14.79
C LYS A 93 -30.96 8.96 15.61
N GLY A 94 -30.69 10.26 15.73
CA GLY A 94 -31.49 11.20 16.50
C GLY A 94 -30.99 11.48 17.93
N THR A 95 -29.83 10.93 18.31
CA THR A 95 -29.18 11.29 19.58
C THR A 95 -28.52 12.66 19.44
N GLU A 96 -29.02 13.66 20.17
CA GLU A 96 -28.44 15.02 20.16
C GLU A 96 -27.37 15.23 21.24
N ASN A 97 -27.44 14.47 22.33
CA ASN A 97 -26.54 14.61 23.48
C ASN A 97 -25.47 13.52 23.51
N GLU A 98 -24.36 13.82 24.17
CA GLU A 98 -23.33 12.84 24.48
C GLU A 98 -23.85 11.74 25.43
N ILE A 99 -23.42 10.50 25.19
CA ILE A 99 -23.75 9.35 26.02
C ILE A 99 -22.51 8.93 26.80
N PHE A 100 -22.62 8.94 28.13
CA PHE A 100 -21.56 8.46 29.00
C PHE A 100 -21.59 6.93 29.12
N ILE A 101 -20.45 6.30 28.84
CA ILE A 101 -20.24 4.85 28.94
C ILE A 101 -19.24 4.61 30.07
N PRO A 102 -19.68 4.07 31.22
CA PRO A 102 -18.79 3.83 32.35
C PRO A 102 -17.79 2.71 32.04
N GLU A 103 -16.66 2.71 32.74
CA GLU A 103 -15.77 1.55 32.84
C GLU A 103 -16.57 0.33 33.32
N ARG A 104 -16.11 -0.86 32.95
CA ARG A 104 -16.79 -2.15 33.20
C ARG A 104 -18.14 -2.32 32.49
N THR A 105 -18.44 -1.49 31.48
CA THR A 105 -19.53 -1.80 30.54
C THR A 105 -19.22 -3.10 29.82
N MET A 106 -20.16 -4.04 29.85
CA MET A 106 -20.01 -5.38 29.30
C MET A 106 -20.31 -5.41 27.79
N ALA A 107 -19.49 -6.17 27.05
CA ALA A 107 -19.71 -6.52 25.66
C ALA A 107 -19.34 -7.99 25.47
N SER A 108 -20.01 -8.71 24.56
CA SER A 108 -19.72 -10.13 24.32
C SER A 108 -19.18 -10.34 22.92
N ALA A 109 -18.23 -11.27 22.79
CA ALA A 109 -17.91 -11.87 21.51
C ALA A 109 -18.86 -13.05 21.24
N ASP A 110 -19.39 -13.11 20.03
CA ASP A 110 -20.36 -14.14 19.62
C ASP A 110 -19.79 -15.55 19.77
N LYS A 111 -20.67 -16.50 20.07
CA LYS A 111 -20.34 -17.93 20.14
C LYS A 111 -19.85 -18.43 18.77
N THR A 112 -18.74 -19.15 18.79
CA THR A 112 -18.17 -19.84 17.62
C THR A 112 -18.28 -21.36 17.79
N GLU A 113 -17.89 -22.14 16.78
CA GLU A 113 -17.84 -23.61 16.92
C GLU A 113 -16.79 -24.07 17.95
N GLU A 114 -15.72 -23.29 18.15
CA GLU A 114 -14.61 -23.64 19.07
C GLU A 114 -14.81 -23.12 20.49
N HIS A 115 -15.51 -21.99 20.67
CA HIS A 115 -15.66 -21.31 21.95
C HIS A 115 -17.09 -20.80 22.19
N ASP A 116 -17.56 -20.96 23.43
CA ASP A 116 -18.78 -20.32 23.92
C ASP A 116 -18.63 -18.79 23.96
N GLU A 117 -19.75 -18.08 24.18
CA GLU A 117 -19.78 -16.61 24.27
C GLU A 117 -18.78 -16.11 25.33
N ILE A 118 -17.85 -15.24 24.92
CA ILE A 118 -16.78 -14.72 25.79
C ILE A 118 -17.12 -13.28 26.18
N PRO A 119 -17.36 -12.99 27.47
CA PRO A 119 -17.61 -11.63 27.93
C PRO A 119 -16.31 -10.81 28.00
N PHE A 120 -16.40 -9.56 27.58
CA PHE A 120 -15.41 -8.50 27.70
C PHE A 120 -16.00 -7.34 28.49
N GLU A 121 -15.11 -6.54 29.09
CA GLU A 121 -15.48 -5.30 29.78
C GLU A 121 -14.62 -4.13 29.32
N THR A 122 -15.20 -2.93 29.32
CA THR A 122 -14.46 -1.70 29.02
C THR A 122 -13.48 -1.35 30.14
N GLU A 123 -12.23 -1.05 29.81
CA GLU A 123 -11.20 -0.73 30.82
C GLU A 123 -11.27 0.70 31.36
N LYS A 124 -11.94 1.61 30.64
CA LYS A 124 -11.97 3.04 30.94
C LYS A 124 -13.35 3.62 30.63
N ASN A 125 -13.67 4.72 31.32
CA ASN A 125 -14.83 5.54 30.97
C ASN A 125 -14.66 6.13 29.56
N LEU A 126 -15.74 6.11 28.79
CA LEU A 126 -15.82 6.61 27.43
C LEU A 126 -17.02 7.54 27.29
N LEU A 127 -16.94 8.46 26.34
CA LEU A 127 -18.03 9.38 26.02
C LEU A 127 -18.31 9.27 24.53
N ALA A 128 -19.49 8.74 24.20
CA ALA A 128 -19.93 8.56 22.83
C ALA A 128 -20.65 9.82 22.35
N ILE A 129 -20.05 10.48 21.35
CA ILE A 129 -20.62 11.65 20.69
C ILE A 129 -21.29 11.25 19.37
N PRO A 130 -22.38 11.93 18.95
CA PRO A 130 -23.02 11.67 17.67
C PRO A 130 -22.23 12.18 16.45
N ALA A 131 -21.10 12.86 16.67
CA ALA A 131 -20.26 13.37 15.60
C ALA A 131 -19.60 12.23 14.81
N GLN A 132 -19.73 12.26 13.49
CA GLN A 132 -19.13 11.29 12.59
C GLN A 132 -17.90 11.91 11.93
N LEU A 133 -16.85 11.10 11.77
CA LEU A 133 -15.76 11.44 10.87
C LEU A 133 -16.34 11.58 9.46
N SER A 134 -16.05 12.68 8.77
CA SER A 134 -16.55 12.95 7.41
C SER A 134 -15.55 12.55 6.34
N ARG A 135 -14.26 12.84 6.57
CA ARG A 135 -13.18 12.52 5.63
C ARG A 135 -11.82 12.51 6.32
N VAL A 136 -10.91 11.71 5.77
CA VAL A 136 -9.49 11.74 6.13
C VAL A 136 -8.69 12.21 4.93
N ILE A 137 -7.80 13.16 5.17
CA ILE A 137 -6.92 13.75 4.16
C ILE A 137 -5.50 13.66 4.69
N SER A 138 -4.58 13.18 3.87
CA SER A 138 -3.16 13.14 4.17
C SER A 138 -2.45 14.20 3.33
N VAL A 139 -1.59 14.99 3.95
CA VAL A 139 -0.83 16.05 3.26
C VAL A 139 0.65 15.80 3.50
N ASP A 140 1.44 15.78 2.44
CA ASP A 140 2.90 15.76 2.50
C ASP A 140 3.44 17.09 1.97
N PRO A 141 3.83 18.04 2.86
CA PRO A 141 4.26 19.37 2.44
C PRO A 141 5.72 19.44 1.98
N GLU A 142 6.58 18.46 2.32
CA GLU A 142 8.02 18.57 2.11
C GLU A 142 8.58 17.39 1.31
N LYS A 143 9.43 17.70 0.32
CA LYS A 143 10.14 16.68 -0.45
C LYS A 143 11.18 16.00 0.46
N THR A 144 10.92 14.77 0.89
CA THR A 144 11.93 13.94 1.55
C THR A 144 12.71 13.15 0.51
N HIS A 145 13.90 12.64 0.87
CA HIS A 145 14.95 12.15 -0.04
C HIS A 145 14.52 11.23 -1.21
N ASN A 146 13.34 10.61 -1.15
CA ASN A 146 12.77 9.75 -2.21
C ASN A 146 11.24 9.91 -2.40
N ARG A 147 10.62 11.01 -1.93
CA ARG A 147 9.18 11.26 -2.08
C ARG A 147 8.93 12.65 -2.62
N ASP A 148 8.00 12.72 -3.56
CA ASP A 148 7.40 13.94 -4.04
C ASP A 148 6.78 14.72 -2.88
N GLY A 149 7.34 15.89 -2.56
CA GLY A 149 6.73 16.82 -1.62
C GLY A 149 5.58 17.58 -2.27
N ASP A 150 4.80 18.30 -1.49
CA ASP A 150 3.67 19.11 -1.97
C ASP A 150 2.54 18.26 -2.61
N ALA A 151 2.08 17.28 -1.85
CA ALA A 151 1.04 16.34 -2.25
C ALA A 151 -0.13 16.25 -1.27
N ILE A 152 -1.34 16.15 -1.82
CA ILE A 152 -2.58 15.94 -1.07
C ILE A 152 -3.19 14.61 -1.51
N TYR A 153 -3.39 13.71 -0.55
CA TYR A 153 -4.00 12.41 -0.77
C TYR A 153 -5.36 12.34 -0.09
N LEU A 154 -6.37 11.92 -0.85
CA LEU A 154 -7.72 11.70 -0.33
C LEU A 154 -7.94 10.22 -0.03
N SER A 155 -8.66 9.93 1.05
CA SER A 155 -9.21 8.60 1.27
C SER A 155 -10.17 8.21 0.14
N PHE A 156 -10.23 6.92 -0.18
CA PHE A 156 -11.20 6.38 -1.13
C PHE A 156 -12.65 6.54 -0.59
N PRO A 157 -13.67 6.58 -1.47
CA PRO A 157 -15.07 6.69 -1.04
C PRO A 157 -15.47 5.53 -0.13
N GLY A 158 -16.24 5.81 0.92
CA GLY A 158 -16.68 4.77 1.86
C GLY A 158 -15.60 4.26 2.82
N PHE A 159 -14.41 4.88 2.86
CA PHE A 159 -13.34 4.53 3.82
C PHE A 159 -13.83 4.49 5.28
N LEU A 160 -14.76 5.38 5.65
CA LEU A 160 -15.31 5.48 7.01
C LEU A 160 -16.53 4.59 7.24
N ASP A 161 -17.14 4.08 6.16
CA ASP A 161 -18.34 3.23 6.19
C ASP A 161 -17.99 1.74 6.33
N GLN A 162 -16.70 1.39 6.32
CA GLN A 162 -16.24 0.00 6.42
C GLN A 162 -16.52 -0.57 7.81
N GLU A 163 -17.69 -1.17 7.99
CA GLU A 163 -17.76 -2.43 8.74
C GLU A 163 -16.75 -3.35 8.07
N GLN A 164 -15.75 -3.82 8.81
CA GLN A 164 -14.58 -4.60 8.35
C GLN A 164 -14.93 -5.59 7.23
N LYS A 165 -15.02 -5.10 5.99
CA LYS A 165 -15.20 -5.94 4.82
C LYS A 165 -13.84 -6.56 4.58
N SER A 166 -13.87 -7.88 4.54
CA SER A 166 -12.81 -8.83 4.29
C SER A 166 -11.57 -8.23 3.67
N LYS A 167 -10.41 -8.54 4.26
CA LYS A 167 -9.03 -8.17 3.84
C LYS A 167 -8.63 -8.72 2.46
N VAL A 168 -9.58 -9.12 1.62
CA VAL A 168 -9.33 -9.71 0.30
C VAL A 168 -9.01 -8.57 -0.65
N GLN A 169 -7.76 -8.53 -1.07
CA GLN A 169 -7.28 -7.58 -2.05
C GLN A 169 -7.77 -8.01 -3.44
N LEU A 170 -8.81 -7.34 -3.94
CA LEU A 170 -9.37 -7.60 -5.27
C LEU A 170 -8.36 -7.16 -6.33
N THR A 171 -7.94 -8.12 -7.17
CA THR A 171 -6.94 -7.94 -8.22
C THR A 171 -7.55 -8.33 -9.56
N TYR A 172 -7.30 -7.48 -10.55
CA TYR A 172 -7.75 -7.58 -11.95
C TYR A 172 -6.54 -7.48 -12.87
N LYS A 173 -6.75 -7.78 -14.15
CA LYS A 173 -5.72 -7.68 -15.19
C LYS A 173 -6.22 -6.86 -16.37
N LEU A 174 -5.32 -6.06 -16.94
CA LEU A 174 -5.56 -5.40 -18.22
C LEU A 174 -5.61 -6.41 -19.36
N VAL A 175 -6.68 -6.39 -20.13
CA VAL A 175 -6.88 -7.24 -21.33
C VAL A 175 -6.27 -6.58 -22.56
N THR A 176 -6.29 -5.25 -22.61
CA THR A 176 -5.76 -4.45 -23.70
C THR A 176 -4.60 -3.60 -23.22
N SER A 177 -3.67 -3.26 -24.12
CA SER A 177 -2.67 -2.22 -23.82
C SER A 177 -3.37 -0.87 -23.78
N SER A 178 -3.09 -0.08 -22.74
CA SER A 178 -3.61 1.27 -22.60
C SER A 178 -2.47 2.27 -22.75
N PRO A 179 -2.43 3.07 -23.83
CA PRO A 179 -1.39 4.07 -24.03
C PRO A 179 -1.52 5.25 -23.05
N THR A 180 -0.47 6.06 -22.98
CA THR A 180 -0.54 7.38 -22.29
C THR A 180 -1.64 8.24 -22.90
N ASP A 181 -2.26 9.09 -22.08
CA ASP A 181 -3.39 9.97 -22.43
C ASP A 181 -4.74 9.25 -22.62
N ASP A 182 -4.78 7.91 -22.49
CA ASP A 182 -6.03 7.15 -22.59
C ASP A 182 -6.90 7.35 -21.34
N ARG A 183 -8.22 7.26 -21.54
CA ARG A 183 -9.23 7.34 -20.46
C ARG A 183 -9.93 6.02 -20.24
N ASP A 184 -9.90 5.11 -21.21
CA ASP A 184 -10.64 3.87 -21.16
C ASP A 184 -9.68 2.70 -21.15
N PHE A 185 -9.98 1.69 -20.34
CA PHE A 185 -9.25 0.43 -20.42
C PHE A 185 -10.14 -0.76 -20.12
N GLN A 186 -9.79 -1.91 -20.70
CA GLN A 186 -10.54 -3.15 -20.54
C GLN A 186 -9.90 -4.04 -19.48
N LEU A 187 -10.70 -4.43 -18.49
CA LEU A 187 -10.32 -5.40 -17.46
C LEU A 187 -10.83 -6.80 -17.81
N ASP A 188 -10.19 -7.81 -17.24
CA ASP A 188 -10.58 -9.21 -17.35
C ASP A 188 -11.95 -9.48 -16.70
N HIS A 189 -12.25 -8.78 -15.61
CA HIS A 189 -13.56 -8.73 -14.97
C HIS A 189 -13.73 -7.41 -14.19
N VAL A 190 -14.97 -7.05 -13.85
CA VAL A 190 -15.30 -5.83 -13.06
C VAL A 190 -16.06 -6.14 -11.77
N THR A 191 -15.92 -7.37 -11.27
CA THR A 191 -16.61 -7.83 -10.06
C THR A 191 -16.27 -6.93 -8.87
N GLU A 192 -17.29 -6.45 -8.16
CA GLU A 192 -17.14 -5.54 -7.01
C GLU A 192 -16.45 -4.20 -7.31
N LEU A 193 -16.46 -3.74 -8.56
CA LEU A 193 -16.07 -2.37 -8.93
C LEU A 193 -17.31 -1.47 -9.05
N GLU A 194 -17.21 -0.26 -8.51
CA GLU A 194 -18.23 0.77 -8.54
C GLU A 194 -17.64 2.11 -9.00
N LYS A 195 -18.51 3.00 -9.49
CA LYS A 195 -18.12 4.37 -9.84
C LYS A 195 -17.55 5.10 -8.63
N GLY A 196 -16.39 5.72 -8.82
CA GLY A 196 -15.66 6.44 -7.78
C GLY A 196 -14.62 5.60 -7.04
N ASP A 197 -14.55 4.29 -7.29
CA ASP A 197 -13.51 3.44 -6.71
C ASP A 197 -12.11 3.88 -7.14
N PHE A 198 -11.15 3.64 -6.25
CA PHE A 198 -9.74 3.92 -6.49
C PHE A 198 -9.05 2.62 -6.90
N LEU A 199 -8.31 2.67 -8.01
CA LEU A 199 -7.52 1.56 -8.52
C LEU A 199 -6.05 1.93 -8.52
N LYS A 200 -5.21 0.93 -8.29
CA LYS A 200 -3.75 1.01 -8.45
C LYS A 200 -3.34 0.11 -9.62
N ILE A 201 -2.66 0.66 -10.61
CA ILE A 201 -2.17 -0.07 -11.79
C ILE A 201 -0.65 -0.22 -11.68
N GLU A 202 -0.14 -1.43 -11.88
CA GLU A 202 1.28 -1.77 -11.79
C GLU A 202 1.72 -2.71 -12.92
N ASP A 203 2.79 -2.33 -13.63
CA ASP A 203 3.44 -3.14 -14.69
C ASP A 203 4.93 -3.39 -14.37
N GLY A 204 5.28 -3.40 -13.08
CA GLY A 204 6.65 -3.59 -12.58
C GLY A 204 7.62 -2.41 -12.78
N LYS A 205 7.35 -1.52 -13.74
CA LYS A 205 8.12 -0.27 -13.97
C LYS A 205 7.42 0.97 -13.46
N ASN A 206 6.13 1.09 -13.75
CA ASN A 206 5.30 2.24 -13.41
C ASN A 206 4.22 1.84 -12.42
N THR A 207 3.83 2.78 -11.58
CA THR A 207 2.71 2.65 -10.65
C THR A 207 1.86 3.90 -10.75
N GLU A 208 0.57 3.73 -11.02
CA GLU A 208 -0.36 4.85 -11.14
C GLU A 208 -1.64 4.60 -10.35
N TYR A 209 -2.17 5.68 -9.76
CA TYR A 209 -3.40 5.67 -8.98
C TYR A 209 -4.50 6.38 -9.78
N VAL A 210 -5.57 5.66 -10.06
CA VAL A 210 -6.66 6.13 -10.92
C VAL A 210 -8.02 6.01 -10.22
N ILE A 211 -8.99 6.79 -10.67
CA ILE A 211 -10.34 6.85 -10.11
C ILE A 211 -11.32 6.50 -11.22
N ILE A 212 -12.24 5.58 -10.94
CA ILE A 212 -13.28 5.17 -11.89
C ILE A 212 -14.32 6.29 -12.03
N SER A 213 -14.56 6.72 -13.26
CA SER A 213 -15.64 7.65 -13.63
C SER A 213 -16.90 6.91 -14.06
N ASP A 214 -16.76 5.82 -14.82
CA ASP A 214 -17.87 4.99 -15.29
C ASP A 214 -17.41 3.56 -15.61
N ILE A 215 -18.36 2.62 -15.65
CA ILE A 215 -18.10 1.21 -15.98
C ILE A 215 -19.15 0.73 -16.99
N SER A 216 -18.70 0.22 -18.13
CA SER A 216 -19.56 -0.38 -19.16
C SER A 216 -19.04 -1.76 -19.52
N GLU A 217 -19.79 -2.80 -19.14
CA GLU A 217 -19.44 -4.21 -19.31
C GLU A 217 -18.09 -4.60 -18.68
N THR A 218 -16.99 -4.48 -19.42
CA THR A 218 -15.60 -4.74 -18.98
C THR A 218 -14.69 -3.54 -19.17
N ILE A 219 -15.21 -2.44 -19.74
CA ILE A 219 -14.49 -1.20 -19.99
C ILE A 219 -14.71 -0.29 -18.79
N VAL A 220 -13.60 0.17 -18.21
CA VAL A 220 -13.57 1.12 -17.11
C VAL A 220 -13.11 2.46 -17.68
N THR A 221 -13.95 3.47 -17.54
CA THR A 221 -13.63 4.86 -17.91
C THR A 221 -13.10 5.59 -16.70
N LEU A 222 -11.94 6.22 -16.85
CA LEU A 222 -11.24 6.98 -15.82
C LEU A 222 -11.69 8.43 -15.74
N LYS A 223 -11.54 9.00 -14.54
CA LYS A 223 -11.79 10.43 -14.32
C LYS A 223 -10.72 11.34 -14.92
N ASP A 224 -9.45 10.93 -14.82
CA ASP A 224 -8.32 11.63 -15.43
C ASP A 224 -7.63 10.68 -16.41
N LYS A 225 -6.93 11.25 -17.38
CA LYS A 225 -6.15 10.50 -18.37
C LYS A 225 -4.95 9.82 -17.72
N LEU A 226 -4.52 8.70 -18.27
CA LEU A 226 -3.33 7.97 -17.84
C LEU A 226 -2.06 8.79 -18.12
N ILE A 227 -1.18 8.85 -17.13
CA ILE A 227 0.15 9.46 -17.25
C ILE A 227 1.12 8.47 -17.92
N HIS A 228 0.99 7.19 -17.62
CA HIS A 228 1.85 6.14 -18.15
C HIS A 228 1.10 5.16 -19.06
N SER A 229 1.80 4.60 -20.04
CA SER A 229 1.29 3.46 -20.82
C SER A 229 1.43 2.17 -20.03
N PHE A 230 0.42 1.32 -20.06
CA PHE A 230 0.39 0.01 -19.41
C PHE A 230 0.13 -1.10 -20.44
N ASN A 231 0.86 -2.21 -20.31
CA ASN A 231 0.75 -3.35 -21.21
C ASN A 231 -0.39 -4.29 -20.82
N VAL A 232 -0.73 -5.20 -21.73
CA VAL A 232 -1.59 -6.35 -21.43
C VAL A 232 -1.01 -7.13 -20.24
N ASP A 233 -1.87 -7.70 -19.40
CA ASP A 233 -1.56 -8.40 -18.14
C ASP A 233 -1.03 -7.53 -17.00
N SER A 234 -0.97 -6.20 -17.16
CA SER A 234 -0.66 -5.29 -16.05
C SER A 234 -1.63 -5.51 -14.89
N LYS A 235 -1.09 -5.52 -13.67
CA LYS A 235 -1.85 -5.81 -12.46
C LYS A 235 -2.64 -4.57 -12.05
N VAL A 236 -3.96 -4.73 -11.89
CA VAL A 236 -4.85 -3.68 -11.40
C VAL A 236 -5.40 -4.12 -10.05
N THR A 237 -5.33 -3.26 -9.04
CA THR A 237 -5.75 -3.61 -7.67
C THR A 237 -6.73 -2.57 -7.15
N LYS A 238 -7.88 -3.01 -6.64
CA LYS A 238 -8.82 -2.11 -5.96
C LYS A 238 -8.27 -1.72 -4.59
N ILE A 239 -8.26 -0.43 -4.31
CA ILE A 239 -7.74 0.11 -3.05
C ILE A 239 -8.83 0.02 -2.00
N THR A 240 -8.64 -0.89 -1.05
CA THR A 240 -9.53 -1.10 0.09
C THR A 240 -8.92 -0.62 1.41
N SER A 241 -7.64 -0.23 1.41
CA SER A 241 -6.91 0.32 2.54
C SER A 241 -6.30 1.67 2.19
N PHE A 242 -6.48 2.67 3.06
CA PHE A 242 -5.88 3.99 2.91
C PHE A 242 -4.54 4.01 3.63
N ASN A 243 -3.46 3.94 2.87
CA ASN A 243 -2.11 4.16 3.39
C ASN A 243 -1.84 5.67 3.45
N LEU A 244 -1.39 6.16 4.61
CA LEU A 244 -1.04 7.56 4.76
C LEU A 244 0.13 7.92 3.83
N PHE A 245 0.02 9.07 3.17
CA PHE A 245 1.03 9.59 2.23
C PHE A 245 1.25 8.73 0.98
N GLU A 246 0.27 7.89 0.62
CA GLU A 246 0.28 7.10 -0.61
C GLU A 246 -1.03 7.31 -1.37
N GLY A 247 -0.95 7.35 -2.70
CA GLY A 247 -2.12 7.45 -3.56
C GLY A 247 -1.96 8.50 -4.66
N LYS A 248 -3.10 8.90 -5.24
CA LYS A 248 -3.14 9.95 -6.25
C LYS A 248 -3.02 11.33 -5.62
N ASN A 249 -1.95 12.06 -5.95
CA ASN A 249 -1.83 13.47 -5.61
C ASN A 249 -2.97 14.26 -6.26
N GLN A 250 -3.76 14.95 -5.44
CA GLN A 250 -4.87 15.80 -5.88
C GLN A 250 -4.44 17.23 -6.17
N GLN A 251 -3.23 17.60 -5.77
CA GLN A 251 -2.70 18.93 -5.98
C GLN A 251 -2.22 19.07 -7.42
N LYS A 252 -2.65 20.14 -8.09
CA LYS A 252 -2.21 20.52 -9.45
C LYS A 252 -1.83 22.01 -9.42
N HIS A 253 -0.67 22.35 -9.98
CA HIS A 253 -0.23 23.74 -10.13
C HIS A 253 -0.38 24.17 -11.57
N ILE A 254 -1.27 25.12 -11.82
CA ILE A 254 -1.59 25.57 -13.17
C ILE A 254 -1.67 27.10 -13.19
N LEU A 255 -0.91 27.71 -14.10
CA LEU A 255 -1.02 29.12 -14.43
C LEU A 255 -1.89 29.27 -15.68
N TYR A 256 -2.92 30.12 -15.62
CA TYR A 256 -3.81 30.41 -16.74
C TYR A 256 -3.56 31.82 -17.28
N ILE A 257 -3.39 31.93 -18.60
CA ILE A 257 -3.30 33.19 -19.34
C ILE A 257 -4.50 33.23 -20.29
N GLY A 258 -5.36 34.24 -20.12
CA GLY A 258 -6.60 34.37 -20.89
C GLY A 258 -6.66 35.67 -21.66
N HIS A 259 -7.01 35.58 -22.95
CA HIS A 259 -7.31 36.76 -23.76
C HIS A 259 -8.30 36.40 -24.88
N ASN A 260 -9.40 37.14 -24.99
CA ASN A 260 -10.46 36.83 -25.95
C ASN A 260 -10.04 37.04 -27.41
N ASP A 261 -9.35 38.13 -27.71
CA ASP A 261 -8.99 38.48 -29.09
C ASP A 261 -7.65 37.89 -29.54
N LEU A 262 -6.58 38.06 -28.75
CA LEU A 262 -5.23 37.56 -29.09
C LEU A 262 -5.17 36.05 -29.28
N PHE A 263 -5.98 35.29 -28.53
CA PHE A 263 -6.03 33.84 -28.66
C PHE A 263 -7.15 33.36 -29.58
N ASN A 264 -7.88 34.25 -30.28
CA ASN A 264 -8.87 33.86 -31.28
C ASN A 264 -8.18 33.39 -32.58
N VAL A 265 -7.59 32.20 -32.51
CA VAL A 265 -6.81 31.59 -33.58
C VAL A 265 -7.48 30.31 -34.02
N LYS A 266 -7.66 30.13 -35.34
CA LYS A 266 -8.30 28.97 -35.98
C LYS A 266 -7.34 28.07 -36.75
N SER A 267 -6.15 28.57 -37.04
CA SER A 267 -5.10 27.90 -37.81
C SER A 267 -3.88 27.63 -36.93
N THR A 268 -2.76 27.25 -37.55
CA THR A 268 -1.44 27.30 -36.91
C THR A 268 -1.10 28.73 -36.49
N ALA A 269 -0.35 28.87 -35.41
CA ALA A 269 0.11 30.16 -34.89
C ALA A 269 1.34 29.99 -33.99
N GLU A 270 2.09 31.07 -33.87
CA GLU A 270 3.23 31.21 -32.97
C GLU A 270 2.93 32.29 -31.94
N PHE A 271 3.14 31.99 -30.67
CA PHE A 271 3.05 32.96 -29.58
C PHE A 271 4.40 33.07 -28.88
N ILE A 272 4.88 34.31 -28.68
CA ILE A 272 6.12 34.57 -27.96
C ILE A 272 5.78 35.24 -26.63
N LEU A 273 6.14 34.58 -25.53
CA LEU A 273 5.97 35.10 -24.17
C LEU A 273 7.28 35.67 -23.66
N TYR A 274 7.28 36.95 -23.29
CA TYR A 274 8.43 37.61 -22.68
C TYR A 274 8.35 37.53 -21.15
N ILE A 275 9.23 36.75 -20.54
CA ILE A 275 9.29 36.56 -19.08
C ILE A 275 10.34 37.50 -18.48
N LYS A 276 9.89 38.37 -17.56
CA LYS A 276 10.73 39.29 -16.81
C LYS A 276 10.44 39.18 -15.32
N HIS A 277 11.43 38.75 -14.57
CA HIS A 277 11.38 38.67 -13.11
C HIS A 277 11.46 40.06 -12.49
N TYR A 278 10.75 40.24 -11.38
CA TYR A 278 10.86 41.45 -10.60
C TYR A 278 12.27 41.57 -9.99
N LYS A 279 12.72 42.80 -9.74
CA LYS A 279 14.06 43.02 -9.17
C LYS A 279 14.17 42.32 -7.82
N GLY A 280 15.20 41.49 -7.66
CA GLY A 280 15.48 40.75 -6.43
C GLY A 280 14.84 39.37 -6.32
N THR A 281 14.01 38.93 -7.29
CA THR A 281 13.32 37.62 -7.22
C THR A 281 13.99 36.49 -8.02
N GLY A 282 14.91 36.80 -8.93
CA GLY A 282 15.51 35.80 -9.85
C GLY A 282 16.72 35.02 -9.31
N SER A 283 17.21 35.29 -8.09
CA SER A 283 18.43 34.66 -7.59
C SER A 283 18.14 33.37 -6.81
N GLY A 284 18.60 32.24 -7.34
CA GLY A 284 18.50 30.92 -6.71
C GLY A 284 17.10 30.29 -6.83
N VAL A 285 16.37 30.61 -7.89
CA VAL A 285 15.13 29.92 -8.26
C VAL A 285 15.49 28.62 -8.98
N THR A 286 14.96 27.51 -8.49
CA THR A 286 15.12 26.21 -9.16
C THR A 286 14.28 26.15 -10.43
N PRO A 287 14.83 25.66 -11.56
CA PRO A 287 14.06 25.40 -12.77
C PRO A 287 12.84 24.52 -12.50
N LEU A 288 11.71 24.87 -13.11
CA LEU A 288 10.47 24.08 -13.06
C LEU A 288 10.29 23.27 -14.34
N MET A 289 9.82 22.03 -14.23
CA MET A 289 9.36 21.29 -15.41
C MET A 289 7.90 21.65 -15.69
N VAL A 290 7.69 22.35 -16.80
CA VAL A 290 6.38 22.87 -17.18
C VAL A 290 6.02 22.50 -18.61
N SER A 291 4.75 22.22 -18.84
CA SER A 291 4.17 22.08 -20.18
C SER A 291 3.12 23.14 -20.44
N TRP A 292 2.99 23.52 -21.70
CA TRP A 292 2.06 24.56 -22.14
C TRP A 292 0.98 23.96 -23.03
N GLU A 293 -0.26 24.32 -22.75
CA GLU A 293 -1.42 23.81 -23.47
C GLU A 293 -2.44 24.91 -23.76
N TYR A 294 -3.30 24.70 -24.75
CA TYR A 294 -4.46 25.54 -25.06
C TYR A 294 -5.76 24.73 -25.04
N TRP A 295 -6.87 25.38 -24.68
CA TRP A 295 -8.20 24.77 -24.80
C TRP A 295 -8.78 25.05 -26.19
N GLY A 296 -9.23 24.01 -26.88
CA GLY A 296 -9.80 24.20 -28.21
C GLY A 296 -10.21 22.91 -28.87
N GLU A 297 -10.21 22.94 -30.20
CA GLU A 297 -10.37 21.78 -31.07
C GLU A 297 -9.12 21.65 -31.94
N THR A 298 -8.81 20.41 -32.35
CA THR A 298 -7.73 20.14 -33.31
C THR A 298 -8.21 19.22 -34.41
N GLU A 299 -7.72 19.41 -35.62
CA GLU A 299 -7.97 18.53 -36.75
C GLU A 299 -7.63 17.07 -36.40
N GLY A 300 -8.57 16.16 -36.65
CA GLY A 300 -8.41 14.72 -36.40
C GLY A 300 -8.76 14.24 -34.98
N LYS A 301 -9.22 15.13 -34.08
CA LYS A 301 -9.75 14.75 -32.76
C LYS A 301 -11.18 15.27 -32.58
N GLU A 302 -12.05 14.43 -32.04
CA GLU A 302 -13.43 14.83 -31.71
C GLU A 302 -13.49 15.49 -30.34
N GLY A 303 -14.22 16.61 -30.26
CA GLY A 303 -14.48 17.34 -29.03
C GLY A 303 -13.44 18.39 -28.65
N GLU A 304 -13.76 19.13 -27.59
CA GLU A 304 -12.89 20.17 -27.03
C GLU A 304 -12.02 19.60 -25.92
N ASP A 305 -10.70 19.78 -25.99
CA ASP A 305 -9.78 19.36 -24.94
C ASP A 305 -8.59 20.31 -24.82
N TRP A 306 -7.71 20.03 -23.85
CA TRP A 306 -6.41 20.67 -23.73
C TRP A 306 -5.39 20.01 -24.65
N TYR A 307 -4.73 20.82 -25.47
CA TYR A 307 -3.72 20.38 -26.42
C TYR A 307 -2.38 21.08 -26.19
N GLY A 308 -1.29 20.31 -26.25
CA GLY A 308 0.06 20.80 -26.06
C GLY A 308 0.54 21.72 -27.19
N PHE A 309 1.32 22.73 -26.81
CA PHE A 309 2.16 23.48 -27.74
C PHE A 309 3.48 22.76 -28.00
N ASN A 310 4.06 22.97 -29.17
CA ASN A 310 5.49 22.71 -29.36
C ASN A 310 6.29 23.90 -28.81
N THR A 311 6.98 23.69 -27.70
CA THR A 311 7.56 24.77 -26.90
C THR A 311 9.08 24.87 -27.03
N ILE A 312 9.59 26.09 -27.21
CA ILE A 312 11.01 26.40 -27.08
C ILE A 312 11.16 27.37 -25.91
N ASP A 313 11.78 26.92 -24.82
CA ASP A 313 11.90 27.67 -23.57
C ASP A 313 13.34 28.14 -23.33
N GLN A 314 13.55 29.46 -23.32
CA GLN A 314 14.85 30.09 -22.99
C GLN A 314 14.93 30.56 -21.52
N THR A 315 13.88 30.35 -20.74
CA THR A 315 13.77 30.77 -19.32
C THR A 315 14.24 29.70 -18.35
N ALA A 316 14.52 28.49 -18.84
CA ALA A 316 14.81 27.31 -18.03
C ALA A 316 13.73 27.09 -16.97
N GLY A 317 12.49 26.86 -17.40
CA GLY A 317 11.38 26.57 -16.50
C GLY A 317 11.00 27.76 -15.64
N LEU A 318 10.90 28.96 -16.23
CA LEU A 318 10.60 30.22 -15.53
C LEU A 318 11.60 30.60 -14.43
N SER A 319 12.83 30.06 -14.47
CA SER A 319 13.88 30.41 -13.48
C SER A 319 14.70 31.64 -13.87
N ASN A 320 14.72 32.00 -15.16
CA ASN A 320 15.43 33.14 -15.71
C ASN A 320 14.52 34.05 -16.54
N ASN A 321 14.97 35.29 -16.74
CA ASN A 321 14.38 36.15 -17.76
C ASN A 321 14.67 35.57 -19.14
N GLY A 322 13.71 35.67 -20.06
CA GLY A 322 13.87 35.15 -21.41
C GLY A 322 12.56 35.10 -22.16
N GLU A 323 12.57 34.37 -23.26
CA GLU A 323 11.43 34.18 -24.15
C GLU A 323 10.99 32.71 -24.15
N ILE A 324 9.69 32.50 -24.25
CA ILE A 324 9.10 31.18 -24.46
C ILE A 324 8.28 31.25 -25.75
N GLU A 325 8.68 30.45 -26.74
CA GLU A 325 7.99 30.33 -28.01
C GLU A 325 7.02 29.14 -27.94
N LEU A 326 5.73 29.41 -28.15
CA LEU A 326 4.66 28.43 -28.15
C LEU A 326 4.13 28.26 -29.58
N ASN A 327 4.45 27.13 -30.19
CA ASN A 327 4.07 26.84 -31.57
C ASN A 327 2.85 25.92 -31.62
N LYS A 328 1.73 26.44 -32.14
CA LYS A 328 0.54 25.66 -32.48
C LYS A 328 0.69 25.12 -33.90
N LEU A 329 0.98 23.83 -34.02
CA LEU A 329 1.29 23.18 -35.29
C LEU A 329 0.07 22.56 -35.99
N THR A 330 -1.06 22.42 -35.29
CA THR A 330 -2.29 21.80 -35.79
C THR A 330 -3.33 22.84 -36.19
N GLU A 331 -4.17 22.54 -37.18
CA GLU A 331 -5.37 23.33 -37.47
C GLU A 331 -6.47 23.09 -36.41
N GLY A 332 -7.33 24.08 -36.20
CA GLY A 332 -8.40 24.04 -35.19
C GLY A 332 -8.46 25.28 -34.31
N GLU A 333 -9.66 25.60 -33.80
CA GLU A 333 -9.91 26.83 -33.05
C GLU A 333 -9.53 26.72 -31.57
N ILE A 334 -8.80 27.72 -31.05
CA ILE A 334 -8.72 27.95 -29.60
C ILE A 334 -10.06 28.52 -29.15
N LYS A 335 -10.81 27.71 -28.40
CA LYS A 335 -12.18 28.04 -28.01
C LYS A 335 -12.27 28.69 -26.64
N GLU A 336 -13.42 29.31 -26.41
CA GLU A 336 -13.74 29.89 -25.11
C GLU A 336 -14.10 28.79 -24.11
N LYS A 337 -13.49 28.85 -22.93
CA LYS A 337 -13.82 28.02 -21.78
C LYS A 337 -14.10 28.89 -20.57
N GLU A 338 -15.09 28.51 -19.79
CA GLU A 338 -15.30 29.10 -18.47
C GLU A 338 -14.41 28.38 -17.44
N ILE A 339 -13.52 29.14 -16.79
CA ILE A 339 -12.66 28.67 -15.70
C ILE A 339 -12.83 29.63 -14.53
N ASN A 340 -13.24 29.10 -13.37
CA ASN A 340 -13.47 29.90 -12.16
C ASN A 340 -14.35 31.15 -12.41
N SER A 341 -15.47 30.96 -13.13
CA SER A 341 -16.42 32.01 -13.52
C SER A 341 -15.88 33.08 -14.49
N VAL A 342 -14.71 32.86 -15.09
CA VAL A 342 -14.17 33.72 -16.16
C VAL A 342 -14.23 32.98 -17.49
N LYS A 343 -15.02 33.49 -18.43
CA LYS A 343 -15.09 32.97 -19.79
C LYS A 343 -14.04 33.67 -20.65
N SER A 344 -13.06 32.91 -21.12
CA SER A 344 -12.03 33.41 -22.04
C SER A 344 -11.50 32.30 -22.93
N ARG A 345 -10.74 32.65 -23.95
CA ARG A 345 -9.78 31.72 -24.58
C ARG A 345 -8.54 31.63 -23.69
N TRP A 346 -8.06 30.42 -23.44
CA TRP A 346 -7.04 30.17 -22.42
C TRP A 346 -5.85 29.40 -22.97
N ILE A 347 -4.67 29.87 -22.61
CA ILE A 347 -3.42 29.11 -22.59
C ILE A 347 -3.12 28.79 -21.12
N ARG A 348 -2.70 27.57 -20.83
CA ARG A 348 -2.30 27.16 -19.49
C ARG A 348 -0.87 26.62 -19.47
N CYS A 349 -0.17 26.87 -18.38
CA CYS A 349 1.13 26.31 -18.04
C CYS A 349 0.93 25.36 -16.86
N LEU A 350 1.18 24.06 -17.05
CA LEU A 350 1.07 23.04 -16.03
C LEU A 350 2.46 22.74 -15.48
N LEU A 351 2.53 22.53 -14.17
CA LEU A 351 3.71 21.95 -13.54
C LEU A 351 3.62 20.42 -13.63
N GLU A 352 4.63 19.79 -14.22
CA GLU A 352 4.66 18.32 -14.42
C GLU A 352 5.20 17.56 -13.21
N GLU A 353 6.05 18.20 -12.43
CA GLU A 353 6.61 17.65 -11.19
C GLU A 353 6.09 18.42 -9.97
N PRO A 354 6.13 17.84 -8.77
CA PRO A 354 5.79 18.59 -7.57
C PRO A 354 6.71 19.80 -7.37
N LEU A 355 6.21 20.83 -6.69
CA LEU A 355 6.99 22.04 -6.45
C LEU A 355 8.31 21.70 -5.74
N PRO A 356 9.45 22.25 -6.21
CA PRO A 356 10.70 22.10 -5.49
C PRO A 356 10.59 22.81 -4.13
N VAL A 357 11.22 22.23 -3.10
CA VAL A 357 11.28 22.84 -1.77
C VAL A 357 12.13 24.09 -1.85
N ASN A 358 11.47 25.25 -1.95
CA ASN A 358 12.12 26.52 -1.72
C ASN A 358 12.34 26.64 -0.21
N MET A 359 13.57 26.40 0.25
CA MET A 359 13.96 26.77 1.62
C MET A 359 13.55 28.23 1.83
N PRO A 360 12.74 28.57 2.86
CA PRO A 360 12.49 29.96 3.17
C PRO A 360 13.86 30.60 3.46
N LYS A 361 14.35 31.43 2.54
CA LYS A 361 15.51 32.26 2.82
C LYS A 361 15.07 33.14 4.00
N LYS A 362 15.60 32.86 5.19
CA LYS A 362 15.57 33.78 6.32
C LYS A 362 16.25 35.07 5.87
N THR A 363 15.50 35.99 5.29
CA THR A 363 15.90 37.38 5.19
C THR A 363 15.80 37.93 6.61
N ALA A 364 16.93 37.93 7.30
CA ALA A 364 17.10 38.78 8.47
C ALA A 364 16.99 40.23 7.98
N CYS A 365 15.91 40.91 8.34
CA CYS A 365 15.85 42.36 8.25
C CYS A 365 16.66 42.91 9.43
N SER A 366 17.86 43.44 9.17
CA SER A 366 18.48 44.44 10.04
C SER A 366 17.94 45.81 9.61
N GLY A 367 17.36 46.54 10.57
CA GLY A 367 16.95 47.94 10.40
C GLY A 367 18.11 48.91 10.30
#